data_AF-A0A147B9M9-F1
#
_entry.id   AF-A0A147B9M9-F1
#
_cell.length_a   1.000
_cell.length_b   1.000
_cell.length_c   1.000
_cell.angle_alpha   90.00
_cell.angle_beta   90.00
_cell.angle_gamma   90.00
#
_symmetry.space_group_name_H-M   'P 1'
#
loop_
_entity.id
_entity.type
_entity.pdbx_description
1 polymer ?
#
loop_
_entity_poly.entity_id
_entity_poly.type
_entity_poly.pdbx_seq_one_letter_code
_entity_poly.pdbx_strand_id
1 'polypeptide(L)'
;PHVHRQLLERFKILRQKIESSKFLMKHEVIGSSLLIIHDGWKAGVWMIDFAKTVPVPEGKSVSHRSSWVLGNHEDGYLTGLDNLISVVESCTSSTS
;
A
#
# COMPACT_ATOMS: atom_id res chain seq x y z
N PRO A 1 12.80 1.86 -18.54
CA PRO A 1 11.62 2.71 -18.86
C PRO A 1 10.26 2.03 -18.66
N HIS A 2 10.06 0.79 -19.18
CA HIS A 2 8.74 0.15 -19.18
C HIS A 2 8.32 -0.39 -17.80
N VAL A 3 9.25 -1.00 -17.06
CA VAL A 3 9.03 -1.58 -15.71
C VAL A 3 8.61 -0.51 -14.70
N HIS A 4 9.27 0.66 -14.66
CA HIS A 4 8.91 1.74 -13.75
C HIS A 4 7.48 2.24 -13.93
N ARG A 5 7.05 2.44 -15.18
CA ARG A 5 5.67 2.86 -15.47
C ARG A 5 4.67 1.81 -15.00
N GLN A 6 4.93 0.53 -15.29
CA GLN A 6 4.07 -0.56 -14.81
C GLN A 6 4.02 -0.61 -13.29
N LEU A 7 5.16 -0.48 -12.61
CA LEU A 7 5.23 -0.50 -11.16
C LEU A 7 4.40 0.65 -10.54
N LEU A 8 4.53 1.86 -11.09
CA LEU A 8 3.76 3.02 -10.66
C LEU A 8 2.25 2.83 -10.85
N GLU A 9 1.84 2.34 -12.02
CA GLU A 9 0.44 2.01 -12.29
C GLU A 9 -0.08 0.94 -11.32
N ARG A 10 0.71 -0.09 -11.03
CA ARG A 10 0.34 -1.15 -10.08
C ARG A 10 0.18 -0.61 -8.66
N PHE A 11 1.04 0.29 -8.20
CA PHE A 11 0.87 0.94 -6.89
C PHE A 11 -0.38 1.83 -6.84
N LYS A 12 -0.66 2.60 -7.90
CA LYS A 12 -1.86 3.43 -7.99
C LYS A 12 -3.14 2.58 -7.97
N ILE A 13 -3.15 1.47 -8.70
CA ILE A 13 -4.25 0.50 -8.68
C ILE A 13 -4.39 -0.13 -7.29
N LEU A 14 -3.28 -0.54 -6.68
CA LEU A 14 -3.31 -1.13 -5.35
C LEU A 14 -3.89 -0.15 -4.32
N ARG A 15 -3.47 1.12 -4.35
CA ARG A 15 -4.03 2.18 -3.49
C ARG A 15 -5.54 2.28 -3.62
N GLN A 16 -6.06 2.39 -4.85
CA GLN A 16 -7.50 2.46 -5.09
C GLN A 16 -8.25 1.21 -4.60
N LYS A 17 -7.63 0.03 -4.72
CA LYS A 17 -8.20 -1.23 -4.22
C LYS A 17 -8.24 -1.28 -2.71
N ILE A 18 -7.21 -0.76 -2.03
CA ILE A 18 -7.18 -0.66 -0.58
C ILE A 18 -8.26 0.32 -0.09
N GLU A 19 -8.33 1.51 -0.70
CA GLU A 19 -9.30 2.56 -0.34
C GLU A 19 -10.76 2.12 -0.51
N SER A 20 -11.05 1.22 -1.45
CA SER A 20 -12.39 0.69 -1.69
C SER A 20 -12.69 -0.65 -0.99
N SER A 21 -11.70 -1.25 -0.34
CA SER A 21 -11.84 -2.58 0.26
C SER A 21 -12.51 -2.51 1.63
N LYS A 22 -13.73 -3.04 1.71
CA LYS A 22 -14.43 -3.22 3.00
C LYS A 22 -13.65 -4.09 3.98
N PHE A 23 -12.89 -5.07 3.47
CA PHE A 23 -12.04 -5.91 4.32
C PHE A 23 -10.95 -5.07 4.97
N LEU A 24 -10.17 -4.33 4.18
CA LEU A 24 -9.02 -3.58 4.71
C LEU A 24 -9.46 -2.43 5.61
N MET A 25 -10.54 -1.71 5.26
CA MET A 25 -11.13 -0.70 6.15
C MET A 25 -11.53 -1.23 7.55
N LYS A 26 -11.67 -2.54 7.70
CA LYS A 26 -12.06 -3.23 8.94
C LYS A 26 -10.92 -4.03 9.57
N HIS A 27 -9.69 -3.91 9.07
CA HIS A 27 -8.53 -4.62 9.62
C HIS A 27 -7.35 -3.66 9.79
N GLU A 28 -6.66 -3.75 10.92
CA GLU A 28 -5.34 -3.14 11.06
C GLU A 28 -4.30 -4.06 10.38
N VAL A 29 -3.60 -3.53 9.39
CA VAL A 29 -2.70 -4.28 8.51
C VAL A 29 -1.26 -4.10 8.98
N ILE A 30 -0.88 -4.87 9.99
CA ILE A 30 0.44 -4.79 10.62
C ILE A 30 1.33 -5.94 10.19
N GLY A 31 2.61 -5.64 9.95
CA GLY A 31 3.64 -6.65 9.67
C GLY A 31 3.57 -7.30 8.29
N SER A 32 2.68 -6.82 7.41
CA SER A 32 2.62 -7.21 6.00
C SER A 32 3.70 -6.52 5.17
N SER A 33 3.97 -7.05 3.98
CA SER A 33 4.91 -6.46 3.02
C SER A 33 4.31 -6.34 1.62
N LEU A 34 4.91 -5.49 0.80
CA LEU A 34 4.70 -5.48 -0.65
C LEU A 34 5.80 -6.27 -1.34
N LEU A 35 5.43 -7.35 -2.01
CA LEU A 35 6.32 -8.12 -2.85
C LEU A 35 6.28 -7.55 -4.27
N ILE A 36 7.42 -7.03 -4.72
CA ILE A 36 7.61 -6.53 -6.08
C ILE A 36 8.41 -7.55 -6.85
N ILE A 37 7.88 -8.03 -7.97
CA ILE A 37 8.59 -8.94 -8.88
C ILE A 37 8.58 -8.30 -10.25
N HIS A 38 9.75 -8.20 -10.87
CA HIS A 38 9.86 -7.71 -12.24
C HIS A 38 10.86 -8.53 -13.04
N ASP A 39 10.63 -8.58 -14.35
CA ASP A 39 11.60 -9.03 -15.35
C ASP A 39 11.92 -7.85 -16.31
N GLY A 40 12.53 -8.11 -17.46
CA GLY A 40 12.83 -7.07 -18.45
C GLY A 40 11.60 -6.40 -19.07
N TRP A 41 10.40 -6.96 -18.90
CA TRP A 41 9.18 -6.64 -19.64
C TRP A 41 7.96 -6.41 -18.76
N LYS A 42 7.90 -7.00 -17.56
CA LYS A 42 6.72 -7.01 -16.69
C LYS A 42 7.10 -6.65 -15.27
N ALA A 43 6.18 -5.97 -14.58
CA ALA A 43 6.25 -5.71 -13.15
C ALA A 43 4.94 -6.08 -12.47
N GLY A 44 5.04 -6.74 -11.32
CA GLY A 44 3.92 -7.09 -10.46
C GLY A 44 4.16 -6.67 -9.02
N VAL A 45 3.06 -6.41 -8.32
CA VAL A 45 3.04 -5.99 -6.91
C VAL A 45 1.94 -6.77 -6.21
N TRP A 46 2.27 -7.39 -5.08
CA TRP A 46 1.33 -8.12 -4.24
C TRP A 46 1.50 -7.75 -2.77
N MET A 47 0.40 -7.71 -2.05
CA MET A 47 0.43 -7.69 -0.58
C MET A 47 0.67 -9.12 -0.08
N ILE A 48 1.60 -9.29 0.85
CA ILE A 48 1.94 -10.57 1.48
C ILE A 48 1.96 -10.44 3.01
N ASP A 49 1.98 -11.58 3.69
CA ASP A 49 2.12 -11.70 5.15
C ASP A 49 1.00 -11.04 5.97
N PHE A 50 -0.22 -11.58 5.87
CA PHE A 50 -1.38 -11.13 6.64
C PHE A 50 -1.53 -11.77 8.02
N ALA A 51 -0.49 -12.47 8.51
CA ALA A 51 -0.58 -13.24 9.76
C ALA A 51 -0.90 -12.38 11.00
N LYS A 52 -0.55 -11.08 10.96
CA LYS A 52 -0.86 -10.10 12.00
C LYS A 52 -1.89 -9.06 11.56
N THR A 53 -2.57 -9.30 10.44
CA THR A 53 -3.70 -8.49 10.02
C THR A 53 -4.92 -8.91 10.81
N VAL A 54 -5.38 -8.04 11.71
CA VAL A 54 -6.45 -8.38 12.66
C VAL A 54 -7.64 -7.43 12.49
N PRO A 55 -8.88 -7.91 12.69
CA PRO A 55 -10.05 -7.06 12.57
C PRO A 55 -10.07 -5.99 13.66
N VAL A 56 -10.51 -4.78 13.30
CA VAL A 56 -10.75 -3.70 14.26
C VAL A 56 -12.06 -3.94 15.03
N PRO A 57 -12.25 -3.34 16.22
CA PRO A 57 -13.48 -3.46 16.98
C PRO A 57 -14.74 -3.08 16.18
N GLU A 58 -15.87 -3.67 16.54
CA GLU A 58 -17.16 -3.42 15.88
C GLU A 58 -17.50 -1.91 15.87
N GLY A 59 -18.08 -1.45 14.76
CA GLY A 59 -18.40 -0.03 14.55
C GLY A 59 -17.20 0.86 14.19
N LYS A 60 -15.95 0.40 14.33
CA LYS A 60 -14.77 1.17 13.91
C LYS A 60 -14.38 0.92 12.45
N SER A 61 -13.64 1.84 11.88
CA SER A 61 -12.97 1.70 10.59
C SER A 61 -11.66 2.45 10.60
N VAL A 62 -10.70 1.98 9.82
CA VAL A 62 -9.39 2.61 9.66
C VAL A 62 -9.29 3.24 8.27
N SER A 63 -8.64 4.39 8.21
CA SER A 63 -8.34 5.10 6.96
C SER A 63 -7.03 4.64 6.33
N HIS A 64 -6.16 4.01 7.12
CA HIS A 64 -4.76 3.68 6.79
C HIS A 64 -3.88 4.89 6.49
N ARG A 65 -4.35 6.10 6.79
CA ARG A 65 -3.69 7.38 6.45
C ARG A 65 -3.47 8.27 7.66
N SER A 66 -4.46 8.32 8.55
CA SER A 66 -4.35 9.07 9.80
C SER A 66 -3.20 8.55 10.65
N SER A 67 -2.55 9.44 11.40
CA SER A 67 -1.49 9.03 12.31
C SER A 67 -2.01 8.05 13.35
N TRP A 68 -1.21 7.04 13.66
CA TRP A 68 -1.51 6.12 14.75
C TRP A 68 -1.53 6.87 16.08
N VAL A 69 -2.58 6.63 16.86
CA VAL A 69 -2.65 6.96 18.28
C VAL A 69 -3.24 5.77 19.01
N LEU A 70 -2.94 5.65 20.30
CA LEU A 70 -3.42 4.54 21.10
C LEU A 70 -4.96 4.42 21.01
N GLY A 71 -5.44 3.28 20.51
CA GLY A 71 -6.87 2.94 20.42
C GLY A 71 -7.59 3.32 19.11
N ASN A 72 -6.93 4.00 18.17
CA ASN A 72 -7.52 4.30 16.86
C ASN A 72 -7.31 3.20 15.79
N HIS A 73 -6.38 2.27 16.02
CA HIS A 73 -6.05 1.14 15.13
C HIS A 73 -5.47 1.52 13.76
N GLU A 74 -5.06 2.78 13.57
CA GLU A 74 -4.45 3.20 12.31
C GLU A 74 -3.08 2.55 12.12
N ASP A 75 -2.79 2.07 10.91
CA ASP A 75 -1.55 1.35 10.60
C ASP A 75 -0.60 2.15 9.69
N GLY A 76 -1.08 3.26 9.12
CA GLY A 76 -0.31 4.08 8.18
C GLY A 76 0.00 3.37 6.86
N TYR A 77 -0.71 2.29 6.51
CA TYR A 77 -0.40 1.50 5.33
C TYR A 77 -0.47 2.31 4.02
N LEU A 78 -1.52 3.12 3.85
CA LEU A 78 -1.68 3.98 2.68
C LEU A 78 -0.71 5.16 2.70
N THR A 79 -0.33 5.66 3.88
CA THR A 79 0.75 6.65 4.01
C THR A 79 2.06 6.09 3.48
N GLY A 80 2.41 4.86 3.85
CA GLY A 80 3.60 4.16 3.33
C GLY A 80 3.54 3.95 1.81
N LEU A 81 2.39 3.52 1.29
CA LEU A 81 2.20 3.32 -0.16
C LEU A 81 2.30 4.64 -0.94
N ASP A 82 1.76 5.74 -0.43
CA ASP A 82 1.87 7.06 -1.07
C ASP A 82 3.31 7.56 -1.09
N ASN A 83 4.06 7.37 -0.01
CA ASN A 83 5.49 7.68 0.03
C ASN A 83 6.26 6.84 -1.00
N LEU A 84 5.95 5.55 -1.12
CA LEU A 84 6.57 4.67 -2.11
C LEU A 84 6.25 5.12 -3.55
N ILE A 85 5.00 5.51 -3.83
CA ILE A 85 4.59 6.09 -5.11
C ILE A 85 5.42 7.35 -5.40
N SER A 86 5.54 8.27 -4.43
CA SER A 86 6.28 9.52 -4.59
C SER A 86 7.76 9.29 -4.89
N VAL A 87 8.41 8.34 -4.21
CA VAL A 87 9.81 7.96 -4.47
C VAL A 87 9.96 7.39 -5.88
N VAL A 88 9.07 6.51 -6.31
CA VAL A 88 9.13 5.93 -7.67
C VAL A 88 8.92 6.99 -8.73
N GLU A 89 8.03 7.96 -8.50
CA GLU A 89 7.83 9.10 -9.40
C GLU A 89 9.08 9.98 -9.48
N SER A 90 9.74 10.29 -8.36
CA SER A 90 10.95 11.14 -8.37
C SER A 90 12.18 10.47 -9.01
N CYS A 91 12.30 9.15 -8.92
CA CYS A 91 13.36 8.43 -9.64
C CYS A 91 13.23 8.57 -11.16
N THR A 92 12.03 8.84 -11.69
CA THR A 92 11.84 9.05 -13.13
C THR A 92 12.26 10.42 -13.64
N SER A 93 12.27 11.45 -12.77
CA SER A 93 12.65 12.81 -13.16
C SER A 93 14.17 13.04 -13.17
N SER A 94 14.94 12.18 -12.50
CA SER A 94 16.40 12.32 -12.34
C SER A 94 17.23 11.74 -13.49
N THR A 95 16.59 11.23 -14.55
CA THR A 95 17.27 10.69 -15.74
C THR A 95 17.12 11.59 -16.98
N SER A 96 16.84 12.88 -16.78
CA SER A 96 16.81 13.89 -17.85
C SER A 96 18.11 14.68 -17.91
#